data_AF-A0A1T5HU87-F1
#
_entry.id   AF-A0A1T5HU87-F1
#
_cell.length_a   1.000
_cell.length_b   1.000
_cell.length_c   1.000
_cell.angle_alpha   90.00
_cell.angle_beta   90.00
_cell.angle_gamma   90.00
#
_symmetry.space_group_name_H-M   'P 1'
#
loop_
_entity.id
_entity.type
_entity.pdbx_description
1 polymer ?
#
loop_
_entity_poly.entity_id
_entity_poly.type
_entity_poly.pdbx_seq_one_letter_code
_entity_poly.pdbx_strand_id
1 'polypeptide(L)'
;INYIITYGSYGDATKKNAGICGVGEMWGYYVGGLLATEQYGGDRFTGRDYWFRPFILRRLVDNTGLTQKQIFDCLTSDIRSHEQFKNRLISRYGNKREQIEEAFSVWGF
;
A
#
# COMPACT_ATOMS: atom_id res chain seq x y z
N ILE A 1 -1.45 -9.74 10.13
CA ILE A 1 -1.02 -9.38 11.51
C ILE A 1 -0.26 -10.52 12.19
N ASN A 2 -0.81 -11.74 12.30
CA ASN A 2 -0.10 -12.89 12.94
C ASN A 2 1.32 -13.19 12.39
N TYR A 3 1.56 -13.03 11.09
CA TYR A 3 2.87 -13.29 10.49
C TYR A 3 3.97 -12.28 10.90
N ILE A 4 3.59 -11.01 11.14
CA ILE A 4 4.53 -9.93 11.55
C ILE A 4 5.14 -10.25 12.92
N ILE A 5 4.38 -10.91 13.79
CA ILE A 5 4.79 -11.31 15.13
C ILE A 5 5.79 -12.49 15.07
N THR A 6 5.68 -13.35 14.05
CA THR A 6 6.43 -14.63 14.01
C THR A 6 7.82 -14.53 13.39
N TYR A 7 8.08 -13.60 12.47
CA TYR A 7 9.28 -13.70 11.61
C TYR A 7 10.21 -12.47 11.54
N GLY A 8 10.00 -11.45 12.37
CA GLY A 8 10.93 -10.31 12.52
C GLY A 8 10.81 -9.23 11.43
N SER A 9 11.62 -8.17 11.53
CA SER A 9 11.59 -7.00 10.63
C SER A 9 12.20 -7.31 9.26
N TYR A 10 11.46 -7.00 8.18
CA TYR A 10 11.83 -7.35 6.81
C TYR A 10 12.34 -6.13 6.05
N GLY A 11 13.66 -6.03 5.89
CA GLY A 11 14.31 -5.00 5.08
C GLY A 11 14.84 -5.58 3.79
N ASP A 12 14.50 -4.93 2.66
CA ASP A 12 15.08 -5.01 1.30
C ASP A 12 14.32 -5.74 0.17
N ALA A 13 13.11 -6.27 0.42
CA ALA A 13 12.29 -6.99 -0.57
C ALA A 13 12.84 -8.35 -1.07
N THR A 14 14.03 -8.79 -0.65
CA THR A 14 14.69 -9.99 -1.23
C THR A 14 14.35 -11.32 -0.55
N LYS A 15 13.77 -11.26 0.66
CA LYS A 15 13.52 -12.45 1.49
C LYS A 15 12.22 -13.18 1.10
N LYS A 16 12.13 -14.47 1.44
CA LYS A 16 10.90 -15.26 1.32
C LYS A 16 9.73 -14.54 2.01
N ASN A 17 8.60 -14.42 1.29
CA ASN A 17 7.39 -13.70 1.72
C ASN A 17 7.52 -12.17 1.85
N ALA A 18 8.61 -11.56 1.37
CA ALA A 18 8.79 -10.12 1.44
C ALA A 18 7.64 -9.35 0.78
N GLY A 19 7.05 -9.84 -0.32
CA GLY A 19 5.90 -9.16 -0.92
C GLY A 19 4.64 -9.11 -0.03
N ILE A 20 4.41 -10.11 0.83
CA ILE A 20 3.31 -10.11 1.82
C ILE A 20 3.56 -9.03 2.88
N CYS A 21 4.79 -9.00 3.39
CA CYS A 21 5.21 -8.00 4.36
C CYS A 21 5.12 -6.60 3.75
N GLY A 22 5.55 -6.45 2.48
CA GLY A 22 5.54 -5.18 1.78
C GLY A 22 4.14 -4.59 1.65
N VAL A 23 3.13 -5.36 1.25
CA VAL A 23 1.76 -4.82 1.19
C VAL A 23 1.18 -4.49 2.58
N GLY A 24 1.57 -5.23 3.61
CA GLY A 24 1.19 -4.95 5.00
C GLY A 24 1.86 -3.69 5.56
N GLU A 25 3.15 -3.52 5.33
CA GLU A 25 3.94 -2.35 5.72
C GLU A 25 3.48 -1.11 4.94
N MET A 26 3.20 -1.25 3.65
CA MET A 26 2.59 -0.20 2.83
C MET A 26 1.33 0.35 3.47
N TRP A 27 0.40 -0.53 3.87
CA TRP A 27 -0.84 -0.14 4.54
C TRP A 27 -0.58 0.50 5.91
N GLY A 28 0.25 -0.13 6.75
CA GLY A 28 0.55 0.36 8.10
C GLY A 28 1.17 1.75 8.09
N TYR A 29 2.14 2.01 7.22
CA TYR A 29 2.76 3.32 7.08
C TYR A 29 1.82 4.39 6.55
N TYR A 30 0.97 4.04 5.57
CA TYR A 30 -0.05 4.94 5.06
C TYR A 30 -1.05 5.36 6.15
N VAL A 31 -1.61 4.39 6.87
CA VAL A 31 -2.55 4.66 7.97
C VAL A 31 -1.88 5.44 9.10
N GLY A 32 -0.65 5.10 9.45
CA GLY A 32 0.11 5.85 10.45
C GLY A 32 0.31 7.32 10.07
N GLY A 33 0.67 7.59 8.82
CA GLY A 33 0.80 8.95 8.29
C GLY A 33 -0.53 9.71 8.26
N LEU A 34 -1.62 9.03 7.89
CA LEU A 34 -2.98 9.59 7.89
C LEU A 34 -3.40 10.00 9.30
N LEU A 35 -3.36 9.06 10.26
CA LEU A 35 -3.77 9.32 11.64
C LEU A 35 -2.89 10.37 12.32
N ALA A 36 -1.58 10.38 12.05
CA ALA A 36 -0.69 11.41 12.59
C ALA A 36 -0.99 12.80 12.02
N THR A 37 -1.35 12.87 10.73
CA THR A 37 -1.77 14.12 10.06
C THR A 37 -3.08 14.63 10.67
N GLU A 38 -4.06 13.75 10.89
CA GLU A 38 -5.34 14.08 11.52
C GLU A 38 -5.16 14.57 12.97
N GLN A 39 -4.33 13.87 13.76
CA GLN A 39 -4.15 14.16 15.18
C GLN A 39 -3.30 15.42 15.44
N TYR A 40 -2.23 15.62 14.66
CA TYR A 40 -1.21 16.62 14.97
C TYR A 40 -1.11 17.76 13.94
N GLY A 41 -1.90 17.70 12.87
CA GLY A 41 -1.89 18.66 11.78
C GLY A 41 -0.59 18.64 10.94
N GLY A 42 -0.67 19.24 9.75
CA GLY A 42 0.42 19.23 8.76
C GLY A 42 0.65 17.87 8.11
N ASP A 43 1.49 17.81 7.08
CA ASP A 43 1.82 16.54 6.41
C ASP A 43 2.76 15.70 7.28
N ARG A 44 2.26 14.58 7.82
CA ARG A 44 3.02 13.64 8.66
C ARG A 44 3.36 12.33 7.94
N PHE A 45 3.18 12.26 6.63
CA PHE A 45 3.53 11.06 5.87
C PHE A 45 5.05 10.91 5.75
N THR A 46 5.56 9.71 6.01
CA THR A 46 6.99 9.38 5.94
C THR A 46 7.22 8.09 5.16
N GLY A 47 8.49 7.77 4.86
CA GLY A 47 8.83 6.51 4.19
C GLY A 47 8.57 6.49 2.68
N ARG A 48 8.63 7.65 2.01
CA ARG A 48 8.48 7.77 0.55
C ARG A 48 9.39 6.81 -0.22
N ASP A 49 10.62 6.68 0.23
CA ASP A 49 11.66 5.89 -0.45
C ASP A 49 11.81 4.47 0.11
N TYR A 50 10.89 4.02 0.98
CA TYR A 50 10.90 2.65 1.49
C TYR A 50 10.50 1.67 0.41
N TRP A 51 11.12 0.49 0.41
CA TRP A 51 10.96 -0.53 -0.64
C TRP A 51 9.50 -0.98 -0.83
N PHE A 52 8.66 -0.86 0.20
CA PHE A 52 7.23 -1.18 0.15
C PHE A 52 6.32 -0.02 -0.32
N ARG A 53 6.88 1.18 -0.57
CA ARG A 53 6.20 2.31 -1.25
C ARG A 53 4.82 2.71 -0.68
N PRO A 54 4.73 3.17 0.58
CA PRO A 54 3.45 3.56 1.20
C PRO A 54 2.75 4.73 0.49
N PHE A 55 3.50 5.56 -0.24
CA PHE A 55 2.95 6.70 -0.99
C PHE A 55 2.10 6.29 -2.20
N ILE A 56 2.16 5.03 -2.65
CA ILE A 56 1.20 4.51 -3.64
C ILE A 56 -0.23 4.64 -3.12
N LEU A 57 -0.47 4.33 -1.83
CA LEU A 57 -1.81 4.41 -1.24
C LEU A 57 -2.34 5.84 -1.13
N ARG A 58 -1.45 6.78 -0.80
CA ARG A 58 -1.81 8.21 -0.81
C ARG A 58 -2.21 8.66 -2.21
N ARG A 59 -1.42 8.32 -3.23
CA ARG A 59 -1.72 8.63 -4.63
C ARG A 59 -3.01 7.96 -5.10
N LEU A 60 -3.31 6.73 -4.65
CA LEU A 60 -4.58 6.08 -4.95
C LEU A 60 -5.76 6.89 -4.40
N VAL A 61 -5.73 7.29 -3.13
CA VAL A 61 -6.83 8.08 -2.55
C VAL A 61 -6.97 9.43 -3.26
N ASP A 62 -5.86 10.13 -3.48
CA ASP A 62 -5.85 11.48 -4.05
C ASP A 62 -6.28 11.50 -5.54
N ASN A 63 -5.86 10.51 -6.34
CA ASN A 63 -6.02 10.55 -7.80
C ASN A 63 -7.14 9.65 -8.34
N THR A 64 -7.56 8.61 -7.62
CA THR A 64 -8.57 7.65 -8.11
C THR A 64 -9.96 7.90 -7.49
N GLY A 65 -10.05 8.68 -6.41
CA GLY A 65 -11.25 8.80 -5.60
C GLY A 65 -11.70 7.48 -4.97
N LEU A 66 -10.79 6.52 -4.77
CA LEU A 66 -11.03 5.34 -3.94
C LEU A 66 -10.92 5.72 -2.47
N THR A 67 -11.83 5.18 -1.65
CA THR A 67 -11.75 5.36 -0.20
C THR A 67 -10.71 4.43 0.42
N GLN A 68 -10.24 4.78 1.62
CA GLN A 68 -9.34 3.92 2.41
C GLN A 68 -9.95 2.53 2.62
N LYS A 69 -11.27 2.46 2.85
CA LYS A 69 -11.99 1.19 2.98
C LYS A 69 -11.96 0.37 1.68
N GLN A 70 -12.20 1.01 0.54
CA GLN A 70 -12.18 0.33 -0.77
C GLN A 70 -10.80 -0.26 -1.09
N ILE A 71 -9.73 0.44 -0.70
CA ILE A 71 -8.35 -0.02 -0.80
C ILE A 71 -8.09 -1.19 0.17
N PHE A 72 -8.48 -1.04 1.43
CA PHE A 72 -8.31 -2.07 2.46
C PHE A 72 -9.04 -3.37 2.12
N ASP A 73 -10.27 -3.28 1.60
CA ASP A 73 -11.06 -4.45 1.19
C ASP A 73 -10.39 -5.25 0.04
N CYS A 74 -9.37 -4.70 -0.62
CA CYS A 74 -8.57 -5.39 -1.64
C CYS A 74 -7.32 -6.07 -1.05
N LEU A 75 -6.93 -5.79 0.19
CA LEU A 75 -5.82 -6.45 0.90
C LEU A 75 -6.27 -7.79 1.51
N THR A 76 -6.72 -8.70 0.64
CA THR A 76 -7.22 -10.01 1.06
C THR A 76 -6.10 -10.99 1.39
N SER A 77 -6.48 -12.10 2.03
CA SER A 77 -5.56 -13.12 2.53
C SER A 77 -4.73 -13.80 1.44
N ASP A 78 -5.00 -13.61 0.15
CA ASP A 78 -4.26 -14.17 -0.99
C ASP A 78 -3.30 -13.17 -1.65
N ILE A 79 -3.32 -11.89 -1.25
CA ILE A 79 -2.39 -10.89 -1.79
C ILE A 79 -0.98 -11.12 -1.23
N ARG A 80 0.00 -11.22 -2.12
CA ARG A 80 1.40 -11.55 -1.80
C ARG A 80 2.42 -10.59 -2.41
N SER A 81 2.01 -9.61 -3.20
CA SER A 81 2.90 -8.64 -3.83
C SER A 81 2.16 -7.36 -4.22
N HIS A 82 2.92 -6.29 -4.46
CA HIS A 82 2.43 -5.03 -5.05
C HIS A 82 1.69 -5.27 -6.37
N GLU A 83 2.22 -6.15 -7.22
CA GLU A 83 1.60 -6.47 -8.51
C GLU A 83 0.23 -7.16 -8.33
N GLN A 84 0.15 -8.16 -7.44
CA GLN A 84 -1.13 -8.82 -7.15
C GLN A 84 -2.14 -7.84 -6.54
N PHE A 85 -1.67 -6.93 -5.71
CA PHE A 85 -2.51 -5.89 -5.13
C PHE A 85 -3.02 -4.90 -6.20
N LYS A 86 -2.14 -4.43 -7.10
CA LYS A 86 -2.51 -3.62 -8.26
C LYS A 86 -3.57 -4.30 -9.13
N ASN A 87 -3.31 -5.56 -9.49
CA ASN A 87 -4.23 -6.35 -10.30
C ASN A 87 -5.58 -6.55 -9.61
N ARG A 88 -5.61 -6.72 -8.28
CA ARG A 88 -6.85 -6.79 -7.52
C ARG A 88 -7.64 -5.49 -7.55
N LEU A 89 -6.97 -4.34 -7.40
CA LEU A 89 -7.59 -3.03 -7.50
C LEU A 89 -8.20 -2.81 -8.89
N ILE A 90 -7.45 -3.11 -9.95
CA ILE A 90 -7.94 -3.00 -11.34
C ILE A 90 -9.13 -3.94 -11.57
N SER A 91 -9.07 -5.17 -11.07
CA SER A 91 -10.16 -6.14 -11.21
C SER A 91 -11.45 -5.66 -10.54
N ARG A 92 -11.37 -5.00 -9.38
CA ARG A 92 -12.54 -4.55 -8.62
C ARG A 92 -13.05 -3.18 -9.06
N TYR A 93 -12.16 -2.31 -9.54
CA TYR A 93 -12.45 -0.92 -9.89
C TYR A 93 -11.93 -0.60 -11.29
N GLY A 94 -12.27 -1.44 -12.27
CA GLY A 94 -11.75 -1.36 -13.64
C GLY A 94 -12.04 -0.03 -14.35
N ASN A 95 -13.09 0.70 -13.93
CA ASN A 95 -13.38 2.05 -14.40
C ASN A 95 -12.35 3.11 -13.95
N LYS A 96 -11.43 2.75 -13.06
CA LYS A 96 -10.33 3.59 -12.54
C LYS A 96 -8.95 3.04 -12.91
N ARG A 97 -8.90 2.16 -13.91
CA ARG A 97 -7.69 1.40 -14.26
C ARG A 97 -6.49 2.30 -14.54
N GLU A 98 -6.67 3.32 -15.38
CA GLU A 98 -5.57 4.21 -15.77
C GLU A 98 -4.96 4.92 -14.56
N GLN A 99 -5.81 5.45 -13.66
CA GLN A 99 -5.34 6.13 -12.45
C GLN A 99 -4.69 5.17 -11.46
N ILE A 100 -5.16 3.91 -11.39
CA ILE A 100 -4.52 2.86 -10.60
C ILE A 100 -3.14 2.53 -11.19
N GLU A 101 -3.03 2.29 -12.49
CA GLU A 101 -1.76 1.99 -13.15
C GLU A 101 -0.77 3.15 -12.98
N GLU A 102 -1.22 4.39 -13.12
CA GLU A 102 -0.42 5.59 -12.88
C GLU A 102 0.06 5.71 -11.43
N ALA A 103 -0.77 5.32 -10.46
CA ALA A 103 -0.37 5.37 -9.05
C ALA A 103 0.80 4.43 -8.73
N PHE A 104 0.88 3.28 -9.41
CA PHE A 104 1.94 2.28 -9.21
C PHE A 104 3.17 2.54 -10.08
N SER A 105 3.00 3.08 -11.31
CA SER A 105 4.09 3.28 -12.27
C SER A 105 5.18 4.23 -11.80
N VAL A 106 4.84 5.21 -10.94
CA VAL A 106 5.79 6.16 -10.34
C VAL A 106 6.95 5.45 -9.64
N TRP A 107 6.74 4.25 -9.12
CA TRP A 107 7.75 3.46 -8.43
C TRP A 107 8.11 2.14 -9.13
N GLY A 108 7.74 2.00 -10.41
CA GLY A 108 8.10 0.85 -11.24
C GLY A 108 7.28 -0.41 -10.97
N PHE A 109 6.04 -0.28 -10.47
CA PHE A 109 5.15 -1.41 -10.19
C PHE A 109 4.00 -1.56 -11.17
#